data_AF-A0A1V4IL93-F1
#
_entry.id   AF-A0A1V4IL93-F1
#
_cell.length_a   1.000
_cell.length_b   1.000
_cell.length_c   1.000
_cell.angle_alpha   90.00
_cell.angle_beta   90.00
_cell.angle_gamma   90.00
#
_symmetry.space_group_name_H-M   'P 1'
#
loop_
_entity.id
_entity.type
_entity.pdbx_description
1 polymer ?
#
loop_
_entity_poly.entity_id
_entity_poly.type
_entity_poly.pdbx_seq_one_letter_code
_entity_poly.pdbx_strand_id
1 'polypeptide(L)'
;MRGNPHVRFGGGEKTEIISNSYLFLYLTTEFLYREEDRIEVQPTFFYWDGKTRVPVDVYYNSANNELTRLGSPQDLQKINLNTSRYGDVLIGNLSDLTLTKGVRICKGREWTNGWKGEIQYSDGKIQFWYGKYFLPATSVFVKQGDQPNTENFLRNKNIIINFDIVAYKNGIETLSDDQEYYYSPGQWKTEGGPKSSEYEPGDVMVYDNKHTVLSDFRSFIIQ
;
A
#
# COMPACT_ATOMS: atom_id res chain seq x y z
N MET A 1 -7.30 -7.68 -31.37
CA MET A 1 -6.33 -6.77 -30.73
C MET A 1 -6.22 -7.20 -29.27
N ARG A 2 -5.02 -7.56 -28.80
CA ARG A 2 -4.78 -7.97 -27.40
C ARG A 2 -4.64 -6.69 -26.58
N GLY A 3 -5.65 -6.36 -25.78
CA GLY A 3 -5.52 -5.30 -24.77
C GLY A 3 -4.61 -5.78 -23.63
N ASN A 4 -3.55 -5.03 -23.37
CA ASN A 4 -2.71 -5.23 -22.19
C ASN A 4 -3.52 -4.86 -20.93
N PRO A 5 -3.29 -5.53 -19.79
CA PRO A 5 -3.92 -5.12 -18.54
C PRO A 5 -3.37 -3.74 -18.12
N HIS A 6 -4.25 -2.87 -17.67
CA HIS A 6 -3.93 -1.55 -17.14
C HIS A 6 -4.31 -1.52 -15.67
N VAL A 7 -3.45 -0.99 -14.80
CA VAL A 7 -3.75 -0.70 -13.39
C VAL A 7 -3.80 0.81 -13.21
N ARG A 8 -4.87 1.33 -12.62
CA ARG A 8 -5.09 2.75 -12.33
C ARG A 8 -5.68 2.87 -10.94
N PHE A 9 -5.26 3.85 -10.15
CA PHE A 9 -5.98 4.15 -8.92
C PHE A 9 -7.35 4.77 -9.27
N GLY A 10 -8.38 4.47 -8.47
CA GLY A 10 -9.71 5.03 -8.69
C GLY A 10 -9.65 6.55 -8.66
N GLY A 11 -9.98 7.21 -9.77
CA GLY A 11 -10.04 8.68 -9.82
C GLY A 11 -11.14 9.19 -8.90
N GLY A 12 -10.77 9.90 -7.83
CA GLY A 12 -11.69 10.59 -6.93
C GLY A 12 -11.45 10.40 -5.44
N GLU A 13 -10.46 9.61 -5.03
CA GLU A 13 -10.24 9.32 -3.61
C GLU A 13 -9.01 10.05 -3.07
N LYS A 14 -9.23 10.75 -1.95
CA LYS A 14 -8.28 11.66 -1.30
C LYS A 14 -6.97 10.94 -0.99
N THR A 15 -5.84 11.58 -1.28
CA THR A 15 -4.59 11.14 -0.65
C THR A 15 -4.69 11.55 0.82
N GLU A 16 -4.87 10.59 1.73
CA GLU A 16 -4.91 10.86 3.17
C GLU A 16 -3.50 11.18 3.67
N ILE A 17 -3.23 12.47 3.86
CA ILE A 17 -1.86 12.97 4.07
C ILE A 17 -1.47 13.05 5.55
N ILE A 18 -2.40 13.00 6.51
CA ILE A 18 -2.02 13.15 7.93
C ILE A 18 -2.90 12.30 8.83
N SER A 19 -2.24 11.51 9.67
CA SER A 19 -2.77 10.77 10.83
C SER A 19 -3.61 9.55 10.48
N ASN A 20 -2.96 8.41 10.29
CA ASN A 20 -3.13 7.21 11.11
C ASN A 20 -2.20 6.11 10.55
N SER A 21 -1.89 5.12 11.35
CA SER A 21 -0.95 4.04 11.04
C SER A 21 -1.40 3.12 9.88
N TYR A 22 -2.34 3.53 9.03
CA TYR A 22 -2.93 2.73 7.96
C TYR A 22 -3.32 3.56 6.73
N LEU A 23 -3.42 2.89 5.59
CA LEU A 23 -3.86 3.41 4.29
C LEU A 23 -4.83 2.40 3.66
N PHE A 24 -5.93 2.88 3.10
CA PHE A 24 -6.78 2.06 2.24
C PHE A 24 -6.34 2.18 0.78
N LEU A 25 -6.27 1.04 0.09
CA LEU A 25 -5.88 0.96 -1.32
C LEU A 25 -7.12 0.67 -2.16
N TYR A 26 -7.38 1.53 -3.15
CA TYR A 26 -8.50 1.39 -4.08
C TYR A 26 -7.96 1.42 -5.51
N LEU A 27 -7.78 0.23 -6.08
CA LEU A 27 -7.21 0.06 -7.41
C LEU A 27 -8.30 -0.30 -8.41
N THR A 28 -8.16 0.19 -9.63
CA THR A 28 -9.01 -0.11 -10.77
C THR A 28 -8.15 -0.74 -11.85
N THR A 29 -8.57 -1.86 -12.40
CA THR A 29 -7.83 -2.52 -13.49
C THR A 29 -8.74 -2.90 -14.63
N GLU A 30 -8.21 -2.99 -15.85
CA GLU A 30 -8.91 -3.66 -16.95
C GLU A 30 -8.33 -5.04 -17.23
N PHE A 31 -9.21 -6.00 -17.52
CA PHE A 31 -8.89 -7.36 -17.97
C PHE A 31 -8.22 -8.31 -16.95
N LEU A 32 -8.22 -7.96 -15.66
CA LEU A 32 -7.77 -8.81 -14.55
C LEU A 32 -8.94 -9.51 -13.82
N TYR A 33 -9.81 -10.20 -14.56
CA TYR A 33 -11.06 -10.79 -14.06
C TYR A 33 -11.00 -12.31 -13.81
N ARG A 34 -9.86 -12.98 -14.03
CA ARG A 34 -9.68 -14.43 -13.83
C ARG A 34 -9.35 -14.76 -12.38
N GLU A 35 -9.43 -16.04 -12.02
CA GLU A 35 -9.13 -16.49 -10.65
C GLU A 35 -7.65 -16.28 -10.29
N GLU A 36 -6.76 -16.47 -11.25
CA GLU A 36 -5.31 -16.41 -11.08
C GLU A 36 -4.74 -14.99 -11.23
N ASP A 37 -5.61 -14.02 -11.53
CA ASP A 37 -5.22 -12.62 -11.63
C ASP A 37 -5.05 -12.04 -10.23
N ARG A 38 -3.98 -11.27 -10.02
CA ARG A 38 -3.67 -10.65 -8.74
C ARG A 38 -2.92 -9.33 -8.92
N ILE A 39 -2.91 -8.53 -7.86
CA ILE A 39 -2.08 -7.34 -7.74
C ILE A 39 -1.19 -7.50 -6.52
N GLU A 40 0.10 -7.32 -6.70
CA GLU A 40 1.09 -7.27 -5.63
C GLU A 40 1.43 -5.81 -5.34
N VAL A 41 1.52 -5.45 -4.06
CA VAL A 41 1.76 -4.09 -3.57
C VAL A 41 2.84 -4.15 -2.48
N GLN A 42 3.96 -3.48 -2.72
CA GLN A 42 5.13 -3.50 -1.85
C GLN A 42 5.46 -2.09 -1.36
N PRO A 43 5.45 -1.83 -0.04
CA PRO A 43 5.83 -0.54 0.50
C PRO A 43 7.34 -0.30 0.40
N THR A 44 7.72 0.92 0.09
CA THR A 44 9.10 1.43 0.14
C THR A 44 9.18 2.62 1.08
N PHE A 45 10.29 2.75 1.80
CA PHE A 45 10.41 3.70 2.91
C PHE A 45 11.64 4.59 2.76
N PHE A 46 11.42 5.90 2.94
CA PHE A 46 12.47 6.90 2.86
C PHE A 46 12.29 7.98 3.92
N TYR A 47 13.35 8.70 4.26
CA TYR A 47 13.22 10.02 4.89
C TYR A 47 14.02 11.05 4.09
N TRP A 48 13.63 12.33 4.21
CA TRP A 48 14.39 13.44 3.64
C TRP A 48 15.46 13.94 4.63
N ASP A 49 16.72 13.93 4.20
CA ASP A 49 17.84 14.38 5.04
C ASP A 49 18.12 15.89 4.97
N GLY A 50 17.42 16.61 4.08
CA GLY A 50 17.68 18.01 3.74
C GLY A 50 18.21 18.20 2.32
N LYS A 51 18.69 17.14 1.68
CA LYS A 51 19.30 17.15 0.35
C LYS A 51 18.82 16.02 -0.56
N THR A 52 18.61 14.84 0.00
CA THR A 52 18.27 13.62 -0.74
C THR A 52 17.32 12.74 0.07
N ARG A 53 16.62 11.86 -0.65
CA ARG A 53 15.87 10.75 -0.05
C ARG A 53 16.85 9.67 0.39
N VAL A 54 16.77 9.30 1.66
CA VAL A 54 17.60 8.24 2.25
C VAL A 54 16.70 7.03 2.54
N PRO A 55 16.99 5.84 1.98
CA PRO A 55 16.20 4.65 2.23
C PRO A 55 16.31 4.20 3.69
N VAL A 56 15.23 3.63 4.22
CA VAL A 56 15.17 3.17 5.61
C VAL A 56 14.70 1.73 5.71
N ASP A 57 15.20 1.04 6.72
CA ASP A 57 14.66 -0.22 7.19
C ASP A 57 13.66 0.02 8.32
N VAL A 58 12.60 -0.78 8.33
CA VAL A 58 11.55 -0.73 9.34
C VAL A 58 11.69 -1.93 10.27
N TYR A 59 11.60 -1.67 11.57
CA TYR A 59 11.56 -2.67 12.61
C TYR A 59 10.33 -2.45 13.47
N TYR A 60 9.73 -3.50 14.01
CA TYR A 60 8.57 -3.37 14.89
C TYR A 60 8.59 -4.45 15.98
N ASN A 61 7.89 -4.21 17.07
CA ASN A 61 7.72 -5.23 18.10
C ASN A 61 6.51 -6.10 17.75
N SER A 62 6.76 -7.40 17.57
CA SER A 62 5.73 -8.43 17.51
C SER A 62 5.52 -9.04 18.90
N ALA A 63 4.46 -9.84 19.08
CA ALA A 63 4.12 -10.41 20.39
C ALA A 63 5.28 -11.21 21.04
N ASN A 64 6.14 -11.83 20.22
CA ASN A 64 7.19 -12.74 20.69
C ASN A 64 8.61 -12.25 20.38
N ASN A 65 8.77 -11.22 19.54
CA ASN A 65 10.07 -10.72 19.12
C ASN A 65 10.09 -9.18 19.13
N GLU A 66 11.02 -8.63 19.87
CA GLU A 66 11.35 -7.20 19.80
C GLU A 66 12.13 -6.92 18.52
N LEU A 67 11.89 -5.74 17.92
CA LEU A 67 12.63 -5.26 16.74
C LEU A 67 12.71 -6.32 15.61
N THR A 68 11.57 -6.89 15.26
CA THR A 68 11.41 -7.72 14.06
C THR A 68 11.58 -6.82 12.84
N ARG A 69 12.53 -7.14 11.96
CA ARG A 69 12.71 -6.40 10.71
C ARG A 69 11.58 -6.74 9.75
N LEU A 70 10.94 -5.72 9.19
CA LEU A 70 9.90 -5.85 8.17
C LEU A 70 10.42 -6.67 6.98
N GLY A 71 9.65 -7.66 6.53
CA GLY A 71 10.01 -8.54 5.42
C GLY A 71 11.13 -9.54 5.72
N SER A 72 11.62 -9.62 6.96
CA SER A 72 12.54 -10.69 7.35
C SER A 72 11.79 -12.02 7.54
N PRO A 73 12.50 -13.17 7.61
CA PRO A 73 11.86 -14.45 7.92
C PRO A 73 11.11 -14.50 9.27
N GLN A 74 11.34 -13.53 10.16
CA GLN A 74 10.66 -13.38 11.45
C GLN A 74 9.43 -12.49 11.37
N ASP A 75 9.22 -11.77 10.26
CA ASP A 75 7.99 -11.03 9.97
C ASP A 75 6.88 -12.01 9.58
N LEU A 76 6.11 -12.41 10.57
CA LEU A 76 5.00 -13.36 10.43
C LEU A 76 3.64 -12.66 10.50
N GLN A 77 3.61 -11.32 10.52
CA GLN A 77 2.35 -10.59 10.68
C GLN A 77 1.55 -10.64 9.39
N LYS A 78 0.41 -11.34 9.44
CA LYS A 78 -0.52 -11.43 8.32
C LYS A 78 -1.53 -10.30 8.34
N ILE A 79 -1.99 -9.92 7.15
CA ILE A 79 -3.06 -8.94 6.94
C ILE A 79 -4.21 -9.66 6.25
N ASN A 80 -5.38 -9.64 6.87
CA ASN A 80 -6.61 -10.13 6.27
C ASN A 80 -7.57 -8.95 6.03
N LEU A 81 -8.42 -9.09 5.01
CA LEU A 81 -9.52 -8.20 4.74
C LEU A 81 -10.83 -8.99 4.80
N ASN A 82 -11.74 -8.56 5.67
CA ASN A 82 -13.06 -9.16 5.72
C ASN A 82 -13.94 -8.64 4.57
N THR A 83 -14.51 -9.56 3.79
CA THR A 83 -15.39 -9.26 2.67
C THR A 83 -16.72 -9.99 2.85
N SER A 84 -17.80 -9.37 2.38
CA SER A 84 -19.14 -9.96 2.50
C SER A 84 -19.29 -11.29 1.77
N ARG A 85 -18.54 -11.47 0.66
CA ARG A 85 -18.64 -12.67 -0.19
C ARG A 85 -17.67 -13.78 0.20
N TYR A 86 -16.46 -13.44 0.61
CA TYR A 86 -15.39 -14.42 0.85
C TYR A 86 -14.99 -14.53 2.33
N GLY A 87 -15.61 -13.75 3.21
CA GLY A 87 -15.23 -13.71 4.63
C GLY A 87 -13.83 -13.13 4.79
N ASP A 88 -13.02 -13.75 5.66
CA ASP A 88 -11.68 -13.27 5.98
C ASP A 88 -10.67 -13.69 4.89
N VAL A 89 -10.30 -12.74 4.02
CA VAL A 89 -9.39 -12.99 2.90
C VAL A 89 -7.98 -12.57 3.30
N LEU A 90 -7.03 -13.50 3.30
CA LEU A 90 -5.62 -13.18 3.46
C LEU A 90 -5.13 -12.34 2.26
N ILE A 91 -4.66 -11.14 2.54
CA ILE A 91 -4.13 -10.21 1.53
C ILE A 91 -2.62 -9.99 1.66
N GLY A 92 -1.91 -10.82 2.42
CA GLY A 92 -0.45 -10.79 2.52
C GLY A 92 0.06 -10.49 3.94
N ASN A 93 1.16 -9.76 4.02
CA ASN A 93 1.85 -9.36 5.26
C ASN A 93 2.22 -7.87 5.21
N LEU A 94 2.93 -7.38 6.23
CA LEU A 94 3.30 -5.96 6.33
C LEU A 94 4.32 -5.50 5.27
N SER A 95 5.05 -6.42 4.65
CA SER A 95 6.08 -6.15 3.65
C SER A 95 5.62 -6.36 2.20
N ASP A 96 4.51 -7.08 2.01
CA ASP A 96 3.96 -7.42 0.71
C ASP A 96 2.46 -7.72 0.83
N LEU A 97 1.65 -6.99 0.09
CA LEU A 97 0.23 -7.28 -0.06
C LEU A 97 -0.02 -7.95 -1.40
N THR A 98 -0.77 -9.05 -1.39
CA THR A 98 -1.26 -9.73 -2.59
C THR A 98 -2.78 -9.67 -2.63
N LEU A 99 -3.32 -8.76 -3.45
CA LEU A 99 -4.76 -8.63 -3.70
C LEU A 99 -5.20 -9.66 -4.74
N THR A 100 -6.08 -10.57 -4.34
CA THR A 100 -6.63 -11.63 -5.19
C THR A 100 -8.12 -11.41 -5.42
N LYS A 101 -8.78 -12.34 -6.15
CA LYS A 101 -10.22 -12.30 -6.39
C LYS A 101 -11.06 -12.05 -5.13
N GLY A 102 -10.62 -12.52 -3.96
CA GLY A 102 -11.35 -12.38 -2.70
C GLY A 102 -11.64 -10.92 -2.32
N VAL A 103 -10.81 -9.98 -2.78
CA VAL A 103 -10.96 -8.53 -2.53
C VAL A 103 -11.24 -7.73 -3.80
N ARG A 104 -11.63 -8.42 -4.87
CA ARG A 104 -11.96 -7.84 -6.17
C ARG A 104 -13.46 -7.69 -6.36
N ILE A 105 -13.88 -6.58 -6.95
CA ILE A 105 -15.26 -6.31 -7.35
C ILE A 105 -15.29 -6.03 -8.85
N CYS A 106 -16.05 -6.84 -9.59
CA CYS A 106 -16.28 -6.63 -11.01
C CYS A 106 -17.24 -5.45 -11.23
N LYS A 107 -16.87 -4.49 -12.09
CA LYS A 107 -17.79 -3.45 -12.56
C LYS A 107 -18.57 -3.99 -13.76
N GLY A 108 -19.75 -4.52 -13.47
CA GLY A 108 -20.61 -5.18 -14.45
C GLY A 108 -20.83 -6.64 -14.08
N ARG A 109 -21.10 -7.49 -15.07
CA ARG A 109 -21.27 -8.92 -14.82
C ARG A 109 -19.93 -9.60 -14.56
N GLU A 110 -19.82 -10.32 -13.45
CA GLU A 110 -18.66 -11.17 -13.21
C GLU A 110 -18.66 -12.33 -14.22
N TRP A 111 -17.49 -12.62 -14.80
CA TRP A 111 -17.33 -13.78 -15.65
C TRP A 111 -17.24 -15.04 -14.77
N THR A 112 -18.28 -15.86 -14.77
CA THR A 112 -18.37 -17.05 -13.92
C THR A 112 -18.14 -18.39 -14.64
N ASN A 113 -18.15 -18.39 -15.98
CA ASN A 113 -17.68 -19.42 -16.94
C ASN A 113 -18.43 -19.27 -18.29
N GLY A 114 -17.76 -19.53 -19.43
CA GLY A 114 -18.39 -19.55 -20.75
C GLY A 114 -17.53 -18.94 -21.87
N TRP A 115 -17.73 -19.41 -23.12
CA TRP A 115 -16.92 -19.08 -24.31
C TRP A 115 -16.82 -17.56 -24.58
N LYS A 116 -15.64 -17.17 -25.07
CA LYS A 116 -15.20 -15.82 -25.47
C LYS A 116 -16.22 -15.15 -26.41
N GLY A 117 -16.83 -14.05 -25.98
CA GLY A 117 -17.63 -13.21 -26.88
C GLY A 117 -17.93 -11.83 -26.32
N GLU A 118 -18.71 -11.76 -25.23
CA GLU A 118 -19.35 -10.49 -24.84
C GLU A 118 -18.84 -9.92 -23.52
N ILE A 119 -18.69 -10.75 -22.48
CA ILE A 119 -18.32 -10.32 -21.11
C ILE A 119 -16.84 -9.88 -21.04
N GLN A 120 -15.92 -10.48 -21.81
CA GLN A 120 -14.49 -10.15 -21.66
C GLN A 120 -14.08 -8.74 -22.11
N TYR A 121 -14.85 -8.11 -23.01
CA TYR A 121 -14.43 -6.87 -23.69
C TYR A 121 -15.44 -5.74 -23.64
N SER A 122 -16.68 -5.99 -23.20
CA SER A 122 -17.74 -4.96 -23.16
C SER A 122 -18.41 -4.77 -21.79
N ASP A 123 -18.47 -5.80 -20.94
CA ASP A 123 -19.19 -5.77 -19.67
C ASP A 123 -18.47 -6.62 -18.61
N GLY A 124 -18.04 -6.02 -17.51
CA GLY A 124 -17.24 -6.71 -16.51
C GLY A 124 -15.74 -6.78 -16.83
N LYS A 125 -15.26 -5.99 -17.78
CA LYS A 125 -13.82 -5.87 -18.06
C LYS A 125 -13.07 -5.07 -16.99
N ILE A 126 -13.74 -4.13 -16.33
CA ILE A 126 -13.17 -3.26 -15.28
C ILE A 126 -13.35 -3.95 -13.93
N GLN A 127 -12.28 -3.99 -13.15
CA GLN A 127 -12.22 -4.59 -11.82
C GLN A 127 -11.76 -3.55 -10.81
N PHE A 128 -12.46 -3.44 -9.69
CA PHE A 128 -12.00 -2.71 -8.51
C PHE A 128 -11.35 -3.68 -7.54
N TRP A 129 -10.28 -3.24 -6.87
CA TRP A 129 -9.54 -4.02 -5.90
C TRP A 129 -9.35 -3.20 -4.65
N TYR A 130 -9.61 -3.85 -3.51
CA TYR A 130 -9.56 -3.21 -2.21
C TYR A 130 -8.41 -3.82 -1.41
N GLY A 131 -7.57 -2.96 -0.85
CA GLY A 131 -6.50 -3.33 0.06
C GLY A 131 -6.50 -2.44 1.29
N LYS A 132 -5.78 -2.89 2.31
CA LYS A 132 -5.47 -2.08 3.48
C LYS A 132 -4.03 -2.32 3.85
N TYR A 133 -3.24 -1.26 3.82
CA TYR A 133 -1.89 -1.25 4.35
C TYR A 133 -1.92 -0.68 5.76
N PHE A 134 -1.08 -1.20 6.65
CA PHE A 134 -0.85 -0.56 7.94
C PHE A 134 0.57 -0.77 8.40
N LEU A 135 1.05 0.19 9.17
CA LEU A 135 2.31 0.15 9.87
C LEU A 135 2.02 -0.06 11.37
N PRO A 136 2.69 -1.01 12.05
CA PRO A 136 2.52 -1.20 13.48
C PRO A 136 2.84 0.06 14.30
N ALA A 137 2.09 0.26 15.39
CA ALA A 137 2.33 1.37 16.32
C ALA A 137 3.73 1.34 16.98
N THR A 138 4.34 0.16 17.03
CA THR A 138 5.68 -0.08 17.61
C THR A 138 6.80 0.09 16.58
N SER A 139 6.47 0.52 15.36
CA SER A 139 7.47 0.67 14.30
C SER A 139 8.51 1.72 14.64
N VAL A 140 9.77 1.34 14.42
CA VAL A 140 10.95 2.18 14.48
C VAL A 140 11.69 2.09 13.15
N PHE A 141 12.42 3.15 12.81
CA PHE A 141 13.06 3.30 11.52
C PHE A 141 14.54 3.61 11.71
N VAL A 142 15.37 2.97 10.90
CA VAL A 142 16.82 3.19 10.82
C VAL A 142 17.24 3.33 9.37
N LYS A 143 18.42 3.89 9.11
CA LYS A 143 18.95 3.91 7.74
C LYS A 143 19.07 2.48 7.22
N GLN A 144 18.78 2.30 5.93
CA GLN A 144 18.84 0.98 5.32
C GLN A 144 20.23 0.35 5.52
N GLY A 145 20.25 -0.90 5.99
CA GLY A 145 21.45 -1.67 6.28
C GLY A 145 21.98 -1.54 7.72
N ASP A 146 21.51 -0.56 8.49
CA ASP A 146 21.90 -0.41 9.90
C ASP A 146 21.17 -1.42 10.79
N GLN A 147 21.85 -1.90 11.84
CA GLN A 147 21.18 -2.63 12.92
C GLN A 147 20.45 -1.65 13.85
N PRO A 148 19.27 -2.03 14.38
CA PRO A 148 18.48 -1.13 15.20
C PRO A 148 19.15 -0.89 16.57
N ASN A 149 19.43 0.37 16.88
CA ASN A 149 19.89 0.83 18.18
C ASN A 149 19.11 2.09 18.59
N THR A 150 18.77 2.22 19.87
CA THR A 150 18.06 3.39 20.40
C THR A 150 18.65 4.75 19.98
N GLU A 151 19.97 4.82 19.78
CA GLU A 151 20.69 6.03 19.33
C GLU A 151 20.55 6.35 17.83
N ASN A 152 20.30 5.35 16.98
CA ASN A 152 20.20 5.53 15.53
C ASN A 152 18.75 5.58 15.01
N PHE A 153 17.76 5.48 15.90
CA PHE A 153 16.35 5.59 15.52
C PHE A 153 16.02 6.98 14.99
N LEU A 154 15.34 7.02 13.85
CA LEU A 154 14.97 8.24 13.14
C LEU A 154 13.76 8.98 13.75
N ARG A 155 13.72 9.13 15.08
CA ARG A 155 12.56 9.62 15.86
C ARG A 155 12.10 11.03 15.52
N ASN A 156 12.93 11.85 14.88
CA ASN A 156 12.60 13.25 14.54
C ASN A 156 12.47 13.47 13.03
N LYS A 157 12.23 12.41 12.27
CA LYS A 157 12.13 12.45 10.82
C LYS A 157 10.79 11.88 10.39
N ASN A 158 10.10 12.62 9.52
CA ASN A 158 8.94 12.06 8.83
C ASN A 158 9.41 10.97 7.87
N ILE A 159 8.67 9.87 7.85
CA ILE A 159 8.94 8.77 6.94
C ILE A 159 7.96 8.86 5.79
N ILE A 160 8.50 8.91 4.58
CA ILE A 160 7.77 8.82 3.32
C ILE A 160 7.61 7.34 3.00
N ILE A 161 6.36 6.93 2.77
CA ILE A 161 6.00 5.57 2.39
C ILE A 161 5.40 5.62 0.99
N ASN A 162 6.04 4.93 0.05
CA ASN A 162 5.59 4.75 -1.33
C ASN A 162 5.28 3.29 -1.59
N PHE A 163 4.69 2.97 -2.74
CA PHE A 163 4.28 1.61 -3.06
C PHE A 163 4.65 1.25 -4.49
N ASP A 164 5.36 0.13 -4.64
CA ASP A 164 5.55 -0.54 -5.92
C ASP A 164 4.38 -1.49 -6.17
N ILE A 165 3.76 -1.38 -7.35
CA ILE A 165 2.52 -2.11 -7.65
C ILE A 165 2.65 -2.85 -8.97
N VAL A 166 2.46 -4.17 -8.90
CA VAL A 166 2.62 -5.07 -10.04
C VAL A 166 1.35 -5.89 -10.22
N ALA A 167 0.85 -5.96 -11.45
CA ALA A 167 -0.27 -6.81 -11.79
C ALA A 167 0.17 -8.09 -12.49
N TYR A 168 -0.47 -9.19 -12.14
CA TYR A 168 -0.29 -10.48 -12.76
C TYR A 168 -1.57 -10.89 -13.46
N LYS A 169 -1.46 -11.19 -14.76
CA LYS A 169 -2.56 -11.73 -15.55
C LYS A 169 -2.29 -13.19 -15.83
N ASN A 170 -3.19 -14.06 -15.38
CA ASN A 170 -3.10 -15.50 -15.54
C ASN A 170 -1.76 -16.04 -14.99
N GLY A 171 -1.33 -15.51 -13.84
CA GLY A 171 -0.05 -15.85 -13.21
C GLY A 171 1.20 -15.27 -13.89
N ILE A 172 1.08 -14.67 -15.08
CA ILE A 172 2.19 -14.05 -15.78
C ILE A 172 2.28 -12.60 -15.32
N GLU A 173 3.47 -12.19 -14.91
CA GLU A 173 3.76 -10.79 -14.64
C GLU A 173 3.43 -10.00 -15.90
N THR A 174 2.43 -9.16 -15.77
CA THR A 174 2.12 -8.21 -16.82
C THR A 174 2.62 -6.89 -16.33
N LEU A 175 3.83 -6.56 -16.78
CA LEU A 175 4.30 -5.20 -16.80
C LEU A 175 3.21 -4.40 -17.52
N SER A 176 2.52 -3.57 -16.76
CA SER A 176 1.73 -2.52 -17.36
C SER A 176 2.77 -1.61 -18.00
N ASP A 177 2.82 -1.53 -19.34
CA ASP A 177 3.57 -0.47 -20.01
C ASP A 177 3.01 0.93 -19.61
N ASP A 178 1.85 0.94 -18.94
CA ASP A 178 1.27 2.04 -18.17
C ASP A 178 1.46 1.83 -16.65
N GLN A 179 2.64 1.44 -16.14
CA GLN A 179 2.97 1.43 -14.69
C GLN A 179 2.99 2.85 -14.07
N GLU A 180 2.23 3.78 -14.66
CA GLU A 180 1.86 5.04 -14.02
C GLU A 180 0.88 4.71 -12.89
N TYR A 181 1.40 4.77 -11.68
CA TYR A 181 0.63 5.30 -10.55
C TYR A 181 -0.14 6.53 -11.07
N TYR A 182 -1.41 6.36 -11.46
CA TYR A 182 -2.30 7.47 -11.85
C TYR A 182 -2.74 8.22 -10.60
N TYR A 183 -1.75 8.69 -9.88
CA TYR A 183 -1.85 9.84 -9.04
C TYR A 183 -1.73 11.03 -9.96
N SER A 184 -2.82 11.79 -10.10
CA SER A 184 -2.72 13.06 -10.80
C SER A 184 -1.74 13.91 -10.00
N PRO A 185 -0.55 14.28 -10.52
CA PRO A 185 0.41 15.07 -9.74
C PRO A 185 -0.14 16.47 -9.40
N GLY A 186 -1.20 16.89 -10.09
CA GLY A 186 -2.00 18.06 -9.76
C GLY A 186 -2.99 17.85 -8.61
N GLN A 187 -3.24 16.61 -8.17
CA GLN A 187 -4.15 16.31 -7.07
C GLN A 187 -3.62 16.87 -5.76
N TRP A 188 -2.33 16.76 -5.41
CA TRP A 188 -1.80 17.52 -4.26
C TRP A 188 -1.90 19.03 -4.41
N LYS A 189 -1.74 19.56 -5.63
CA LYS A 189 -1.94 20.99 -5.88
C LYS A 189 -3.41 21.41 -5.68
N THR A 190 -4.34 20.48 -5.88
CA THR A 190 -5.79 20.68 -5.75
C THR A 190 -6.30 20.40 -4.32
N GLU A 191 -5.77 19.37 -3.66
CA GLU A 191 -6.13 18.91 -2.30
C GLU A 191 -5.31 19.60 -1.21
N GLY A 192 -4.28 20.36 -1.57
CA GLY A 192 -3.47 21.12 -0.62
C GLY A 192 -2.44 20.27 0.13
N GLY A 193 -1.80 19.31 -0.56
CA GLY A 193 -0.75 18.44 -0.01
C GLY A 193 0.38 19.20 0.70
N PRO A 194 1.28 18.50 1.41
CA PRO A 194 2.18 19.12 2.36
C PRO A 194 3.10 20.12 1.64
N LYS A 195 3.07 21.39 2.08
CA LYS A 195 3.78 22.50 1.44
C LYS A 195 5.26 22.57 1.85
N SER A 196 5.93 21.42 1.84
CA SER A 196 7.35 21.30 2.20
C SER A 196 8.16 20.86 0.99
N SER A 197 9.40 21.33 0.88
CA SER A 197 10.35 20.86 -0.13
C SER A 197 10.84 19.42 0.12
N GLU A 198 10.45 18.81 1.24
CA GLU A 198 10.77 17.44 1.60
C GLU A 198 9.98 16.39 0.80
N TYR A 199 8.85 16.79 0.22
CA TYR A 199 7.90 15.89 -0.45
C TYR A 199 7.82 16.23 -1.93
N GLU A 200 7.71 15.19 -2.75
CA GLU A 200 7.57 15.34 -4.19
C GLU A 200 6.18 14.87 -4.63
N PRO A 201 5.59 15.48 -5.68
CA PRO A 201 4.37 14.97 -6.26
C PRO A 201 4.53 13.48 -6.63
N GLY A 202 3.74 12.62 -6.01
CA GLY A 202 3.78 11.17 -6.17
C GLY A 202 4.01 10.41 -4.87
N ASP A 203 4.45 11.09 -3.81
CA ASP A 203 4.54 10.45 -2.50
C ASP A 203 3.14 10.08 -1.98
N VAL A 204 3.04 8.88 -1.39
CA VAL A 204 1.72 8.28 -1.11
C VAL A 204 1.28 8.52 0.32
N MET A 205 2.18 8.31 1.29
CA MET A 205 1.87 8.43 2.71
C MET A 205 3.05 9.04 3.45
N VAL A 206 2.76 9.92 4.41
CA VAL A 206 3.75 10.46 5.35
C VAL A 206 3.42 9.98 6.75
N TYR A 207 4.35 9.27 7.37
CA TYR A 207 4.27 8.83 8.75
C TYR A 207 5.02 9.80 9.66
N ASP A 208 4.30 10.43 10.58
CA ASP A 208 4.90 11.24 11.64
C ASP A 208 5.57 10.32 12.67
N ASN A 209 6.88 10.17 12.55
CA ASN A 209 7.67 9.34 13.47
C ASN A 209 8.07 10.06 14.76
N LYS A 210 7.71 11.34 14.91
CA LYS A 210 7.94 12.14 16.11
C LYS A 210 6.85 11.94 17.15
N HIS A 211 5.60 11.80 16.72
CA HIS A 211 4.45 11.53 17.57
C HIS A 211 3.90 10.14 17.26
N THR A 212 4.47 9.12 17.89
CA THR A 212 3.96 7.75 17.72
C THR A 212 2.56 7.64 18.35
N VAL A 213 1.67 6.81 17.81
CA VAL A 213 0.34 6.54 18.38
C VAL A 213 0.37 6.15 19.87
N LEU A 214 1.47 5.56 20.36
CA LEU A 214 1.69 5.27 21.79
C LEU A 214 1.91 6.53 22.65
N SER A 215 2.39 7.63 22.07
CA SER A 215 2.51 8.92 22.75
C SER A 215 1.17 9.63 22.91
N ASP A 216 0.24 9.43 21.97
CA ASP A 216 -1.14 9.97 22.07
C ASP A 216 -1.96 9.29 23.17
N PHE A 217 -1.68 8.01 23.49
CA PHE A 217 -2.29 7.31 24.64
C PHE A 217 -1.79 7.84 26.01
N ARG A 218 -0.78 8.70 26.08
CA ARG A 218 -0.30 9.33 27.32
C ARG A 218 -0.87 10.74 27.55
N SER A 219 -2.15 10.93 27.26
CA SER A 219 -2.91 12.14 27.61
C SER A 219 -4.20 11.68 28.34
N PHE A 220 -4.51 11.98 29.61
CA PHE A 220 -4.02 12.87 30.65
C PHE A 220 -4.16 12.16 32.02
N ILE A 221 -3.23 12.36 32.96
CA ILE A 221 -3.63 12.46 34.39
C ILE A 221 -3.66 13.95 34.66
N ILE A 222 -4.85 14.54 34.69
CA ILE A 222 -5.06 15.84 35.29
C ILE A 222 -4.95 15.60 36.80
N GLN A 223 -3.95 16.19 37.44
CA GLN A 223 -3.86 16.29 38.89
C GLN A 223 -4.58 17.55 39.36
#